data_AF-A0AAV8R4R0-F1
#
_entry.id   AF-A0AAV8R4R0-F1
#
_cell.length_a   1.000
_cell.length_b   1.000
_cell.length_c   1.000
_cell.angle_alpha   90.00
_cell.angle_beta   90.00
_cell.angle_gamma   90.00
#
_symmetry.space_group_name_H-M   'P 1'
#
loop_
_entity.id
_entity.type
_entity.pdbx_description
1 polymer ?
#
loop_
_entity_poly.entity_id
_entity_poly.type
_entity_poly.pdbx_seq_one_letter_code
_entity_poly.pdbx_strand_id
1 'polypeptide(L)'
;MADSHAQAEEISREGEGLKYLNFVRLAAMQALVCLAMLYQFAKANSGLLKPGVYVTEVTAKAVIGPVCKRFRDASFEFLKFLDRKTDESLTAVYRYVVALLKSASAQAYKATQKAPDVARSLAGEVWRAGAMATASGVAKEVYVRCEPAAERYAIAAWRSLNRLPLFPQVALVLVHTAAYWAAKYNSEVGTAAERGYAVAEYLPTVPIERIANVFLEDSEKPRGERTAKAVAAAE
;
A
#
# COMPACT_ATOMS: atom_id res chain seq x y z
N MET A 1 -17.38 11.17 42.81
CA MET A 1 -18.14 10.20 41.99
C MET A 1 -18.58 10.77 40.62
N ALA A 2 -17.98 11.86 40.13
CA ALA A 2 -18.27 12.41 38.80
C ALA A 2 -17.17 12.11 37.76
N ASP A 3 -15.93 11.82 38.19
CA ASP A 3 -14.80 11.52 37.28
C ASP A 3 -14.84 10.12 36.66
N SER A 4 -15.61 9.19 37.24
CA SER A 4 -15.73 7.82 36.72
C SER A 4 -16.55 7.75 35.42
N HIS A 5 -17.43 8.73 35.18
CA HIS A 5 -18.28 8.79 33.99
C HIS A 5 -17.56 9.44 32.79
N ALA A 6 -16.62 10.36 33.03
CA ALA A 6 -15.85 10.98 31.95
C ALA A 6 -14.81 10.01 31.36
N GLN A 7 -14.24 9.10 32.15
CA GLN A 7 -13.34 8.05 31.65
C GLN A 7 -14.09 6.92 30.92
N ALA A 8 -15.35 6.65 31.27
CA ALA A 8 -16.17 5.65 30.57
C ALA A 8 -16.67 6.14 29.20
N GLU A 9 -16.86 7.45 29.02
CA GLU A 9 -17.21 8.05 27.72
C GLU A 9 -16.04 8.13 26.74
N GLU A 10 -14.79 8.23 27.22
CA GLU A 10 -13.63 8.26 26.33
C GLU A 10 -13.24 6.85 25.80
N ILE A 11 -13.67 5.79 26.50
CA ILE A 11 -13.53 4.39 26.06
C ILE A 11 -14.65 4.00 25.08
N SER A 12 -15.79 4.70 25.06
CA SER A 12 -16.92 4.42 24.15
C SER A 12 -16.83 5.08 22.77
N ARG A 13 -15.67 5.66 22.40
CA ARG A 13 -15.36 6.00 20.98
C ARG A 13 -14.89 4.79 20.17
N GLU A 14 -15.20 3.57 20.62
CA GLU A 14 -15.00 2.29 19.93
C GLU A 14 -16.05 2.02 18.81
N GLY A 15 -16.82 3.01 18.38
CA GLY A 15 -17.97 2.85 17.49
C GLY A 15 -17.73 2.88 15.97
N GLU A 16 -16.50 3.05 15.48
CA GLU A 16 -16.19 2.98 14.02
C GLU A 16 -14.77 2.43 13.80
N GLY A 17 -14.61 1.11 13.89
CA GLY A 17 -13.32 0.44 13.65
C GLY A 17 -12.91 0.41 12.18
N LEU A 18 -11.60 0.44 11.92
CA LEU A 18 -11.02 0.17 10.60
C LEU A 18 -11.33 -1.29 10.23
N LYS A 19 -11.99 -1.54 9.10
CA LYS A 19 -12.41 -2.87 8.65
C LYS A 19 -11.25 -3.69 8.07
N TYR A 20 -10.32 -3.05 7.36
CA TYR A 20 -9.19 -3.68 6.67
C TYR A 20 -7.84 -3.27 7.25
N LEU A 21 -7.68 -2.01 7.63
CA LEU A 21 -6.39 -1.42 8.03
C LEU A 21 -6.15 -1.43 9.54
N ASN A 22 -6.92 -2.21 10.30
CA ASN A 22 -6.73 -2.31 11.75
C ASN A 22 -5.36 -2.90 12.13
N PHE A 23 -4.83 -3.81 11.32
CA PHE A 23 -3.48 -4.37 11.53
C PHE A 23 -2.40 -3.28 11.41
N VAL A 24 -2.57 -2.29 10.52
CA VAL A 24 -1.63 -1.17 10.36
C VAL A 24 -1.66 -0.31 11.61
N ARG A 25 -2.86 -0.01 12.13
CA ARG A 25 -3.03 0.72 13.40
C ARG A 25 -2.36 -0.03 14.55
N LEU A 26 -2.57 -1.34 14.65
CA LEU A 26 -1.99 -2.17 15.70
C LEU A 26 -0.46 -2.21 15.60
N ALA A 27 0.09 -2.40 14.40
CA ALA A 27 1.53 -2.38 14.15
C ALA A 27 2.15 -1.02 14.49
N ALA A 28 1.48 0.08 14.15
CA ALA A 28 1.92 1.43 14.50
C ALA A 28 1.95 1.64 16.02
N MET A 29 0.90 1.20 16.74
CA MET A 29 0.90 1.24 18.20
C MET A 29 2.01 0.38 18.80
N GLN A 30 2.21 -0.83 18.27
CA GLN A 30 3.28 -1.72 18.72
C GLN A 30 4.66 -1.10 18.47
N ALA A 31 4.88 -0.49 17.31
CA ALA A 31 6.12 0.22 17.00
C ALA A 31 6.36 1.39 17.97
N LEU A 32 5.32 2.16 18.30
CA LEU A 32 5.41 3.23 19.30
C LEU A 32 5.77 2.69 20.68
N VAL A 33 5.19 1.56 21.10
CA VAL A 33 5.53 0.89 22.37
C VAL A 33 6.99 0.42 22.34
N CYS A 34 7.43 -0.26 21.28
CA CYS A 34 8.82 -0.71 21.13
C CYS A 34 9.82 0.46 21.16
N LEU A 35 9.53 1.55 20.43
CA LEU A 35 10.35 2.76 20.42
C LEU A 35 10.37 3.43 21.79
N ALA A 36 9.23 3.49 22.48
CA ALA A 36 9.17 4.03 23.83
C ALA A 36 10.00 3.19 24.80
N MET A 37 9.93 1.86 24.73
CA MET A 37 10.77 0.98 25.55
C MET A 37 12.26 1.19 25.25
N LEU A 38 12.65 1.25 23.98
CA LEU A 38 14.04 1.48 23.57
C LEU A 38 14.54 2.86 24.06
N TYR A 39 13.71 3.89 23.94
CA TYR A 39 14.01 5.23 24.44
C TYR A 39 14.17 5.24 25.96
N GLN A 40 13.25 4.63 26.71
CA GLN A 40 13.35 4.54 28.17
C GLN A 40 14.60 3.76 28.61
N PHE A 41 14.93 2.68 27.91
CA PHE A 41 16.15 1.91 28.14
C PHE A 41 17.40 2.76 27.88
N ALA A 42 17.49 3.44 26.74
CA ALA A 42 18.62 4.31 26.42
C ALA A 42 18.75 5.46 27.44
N LYS A 43 17.62 6.07 27.83
CA LYS A 43 17.55 7.12 28.84
C LYS A 43 18.02 6.64 30.21
N ALA A 44 17.59 5.46 30.65
CA ALA A 44 18.03 4.87 31.93
C ALA A 44 19.55 4.63 31.96
N ASN A 45 20.12 4.27 30.81
CA ASN A 45 21.55 3.98 30.64
C ASN A 45 22.42 5.19 30.22
N SER A 46 21.86 6.41 30.17
CA SER A 46 22.56 7.60 29.66
C SER A 46 23.59 8.22 30.63
N GLY A 47 23.72 7.71 31.86
CA GLY A 47 24.75 8.13 32.82
C GLY A 47 24.75 9.65 33.07
N LEU A 48 25.91 10.28 32.84
CA LEU A 48 26.12 11.73 33.02
C LEU A 48 25.26 12.61 32.09
N LEU A 49 24.75 12.06 30.98
CA LEU A 49 23.93 12.81 30.02
C LEU A 49 22.44 12.86 30.42
N LYS A 50 22.03 12.10 31.43
CA LYS A 50 20.64 11.99 31.89
C LYS A 50 19.96 13.34 32.21
N PRO A 51 20.63 14.32 32.86
CA PRO A 51 20.05 15.64 33.08
C PRO A 51 19.80 16.40 31.76
N GLY A 52 20.75 16.32 30.81
CA GLY A 52 20.61 16.95 29.49
C GLY A 52 19.49 16.32 28.66
N VAL A 53 19.38 14.98 28.66
CA VAL A 53 18.28 14.26 28.01
C VAL A 53 16.93 14.67 28.60
N TYR A 54 16.82 14.83 29.91
CA TYR A 54 15.60 15.29 30.55
C TYR A 54 15.19 16.71 30.12
N VAL A 55 16.12 17.66 30.13
CA VAL A 55 15.84 19.05 29.72
C VAL A 55 15.38 19.11 28.26
N THR A 56 16.12 18.44 27.37
CA THR A 56 15.77 18.40 25.94
C THR A 56 14.44 17.71 25.68
N GLU A 57 14.09 16.65 26.42
CA GLU A 57 12.79 15.98 26.32
C GLU A 57 11.64 16.90 26.71
N VAL A 58 11.76 17.62 27.83
CA VAL A 58 10.73 18.56 28.29
C VAL A 58 10.52 19.67 27.27
N THR A 59 11.61 20.25 26.75
CA THR A 59 11.54 21.28 25.72
C THR A 59 10.96 20.74 24.41
N ALA A 60 11.44 19.60 23.93
CA ALA A 60 10.94 18.97 22.71
C ALA A 60 9.46 18.59 22.83
N LYS A 61 9.03 18.05 23.98
CA LYS A 61 7.62 17.72 24.23
C LYS A 61 6.73 18.96 24.25
N ALA A 62 7.19 20.07 24.81
CA ALA A 62 6.43 21.32 24.81
C ALA A 62 6.27 21.90 23.39
N VAL A 63 7.33 21.88 22.59
CA VAL A 63 7.35 22.47 21.24
C VAL A 63 6.66 21.56 20.22
N ILE A 64 6.99 20.26 20.25
CA ILE A 64 6.58 19.30 19.22
C ILE A 64 5.31 18.55 19.63
N GLY A 65 5.00 18.45 20.94
CA GLY A 65 3.82 17.75 21.45
C GLY A 65 2.49 18.13 20.76
N PRO A 66 2.18 19.43 20.59
CA PRO A 66 0.99 19.86 19.86
C PRO A 66 0.98 19.40 18.39
N VAL A 67 2.14 19.42 17.72
CA VAL A 67 2.30 18.98 16.33
C VAL A 67 2.13 17.47 16.21
N CYS A 68 2.74 16.69 17.11
CA CYS A 68 2.57 15.25 17.14
C CYS A 68 1.13 14.82 17.43
N LYS A 69 0.39 15.57 18.27
CA LYS A 69 -1.03 15.29 18.51
C LYS A 69 -1.86 15.54 17.25
N ARG A 70 -1.70 16.70 16.61
CA ARG A 70 -2.33 17.04 15.32
C ARG A 70 -2.02 16.01 14.24
N PHE A 71 -0.77 15.59 14.13
CA PHE A 71 -0.35 14.60 13.14
C PHE A 71 -0.95 13.22 13.42
N ARG A 72 -1.00 12.80 14.68
CA ARG A 72 -1.61 11.52 15.08
C ARG A 72 -3.11 11.47 14.75
N ASP A 73 -3.83 12.54 15.06
CA ASP A 73 -5.25 12.65 14.79
C ASP A 73 -5.50 12.67 13.26
N ALA A 74 -4.74 13.48 12.51
CA ALA A 74 -4.82 13.53 11.05
C ALA A 74 -4.44 12.19 10.39
N SER A 75 -3.44 11.49 10.92
CA SER A 75 -3.02 10.17 10.41
C SER A 75 -4.09 9.12 10.62
N PHE A 76 -4.81 9.17 11.74
CA PHE A 76 -5.90 8.24 12.00
C PHE A 76 -7.11 8.51 11.09
N GLU A 77 -7.48 9.77 10.86
CA GLU A 77 -8.53 10.13 9.91
C GLU A 77 -8.16 9.76 8.47
N PHE A 78 -6.89 9.93 8.09
CA PHE A 78 -6.39 9.45 6.80
C PHE A 78 -6.49 7.92 6.69
N LEU A 79 -6.20 7.18 7.77
CA LEU A 79 -6.31 5.73 7.80
C LEU A 79 -7.76 5.27 7.63
N LYS A 80 -8.74 5.95 8.24
CA LYS A 80 -10.18 5.71 8.01
C LYS A 80 -10.58 5.95 6.56
N PHE A 81 -10.09 7.04 5.97
CA PHE A 81 -10.36 7.33 4.56
C PHE A 81 -9.84 6.21 3.65
N LEU A 82 -8.60 5.75 3.86
CA LEU A 82 -8.03 4.64 3.10
C LEU A 82 -8.81 3.33 3.31
N ASP A 83 -9.24 3.06 4.54
CA ASP A 83 -10.01 1.87 4.88
C ASP A 83 -11.35 1.83 4.15
N ARG A 84 -12.09 2.95 4.16
CA ARG A 84 -13.34 3.11 3.39
C ARG A 84 -13.10 2.96 1.88
N LYS A 85 -12.04 3.57 1.35
CA LYS A 85 -11.70 3.46 -0.07
C LYS A 85 -11.32 2.04 -0.47
N THR A 86 -10.69 1.30 0.46
CA THR A 86 -10.37 -0.13 0.29
C THR A 86 -11.65 -0.96 0.25
N ASP A 87 -12.63 -0.68 1.10
CA ASP A 87 -13.95 -1.33 1.11
C ASP A 87 -14.69 -1.16 -0.23
N GLU A 88 -14.79 0.10 -0.70
CA GLU A 88 -15.45 0.45 -1.97
C GLU A 88 -14.78 -0.28 -3.15
N SER A 89 -13.44 -0.28 -3.18
CA SER A 89 -12.65 -0.93 -4.24
C SER A 89 -12.80 -2.45 -4.20
N LEU A 90 -12.70 -3.06 -3.02
CA LEU A 90 -12.83 -4.50 -2.84
C LEU A 90 -14.24 -4.97 -3.22
N THR A 91 -15.27 -4.21 -2.87
CA THR A 91 -16.66 -4.50 -3.23
C THR A 91 -16.90 -4.41 -4.74
N ALA A 92 -16.28 -3.43 -5.41
CA ALA A 92 -16.35 -3.32 -6.88
C ALA A 92 -15.66 -4.51 -7.57
N VAL A 93 -14.44 -4.86 -7.12
CA VAL A 93 -13.70 -6.02 -7.64
C VAL A 93 -14.47 -7.31 -7.37
N TYR A 94 -14.99 -7.51 -6.16
CA TYR A 94 -15.78 -8.69 -5.81
C TYR A 94 -16.99 -8.86 -6.72
N ARG A 95 -17.77 -7.80 -6.96
CA ARG A 95 -18.90 -7.84 -7.90
C ARG A 95 -18.48 -8.23 -9.31
N TYR A 96 -17.36 -7.69 -9.79
CA TYR A 96 -16.82 -8.01 -11.10
C TYR A 96 -16.40 -9.48 -11.20
N VAL A 97 -15.64 -9.98 -10.21
CA VAL A 97 -15.22 -11.39 -10.14
C VAL A 97 -16.44 -12.32 -10.09
N VAL A 98 -17.45 -12.00 -9.28
CA VAL A 98 -18.69 -12.79 -9.19
C VAL A 98 -19.46 -12.78 -10.50
N ALA A 99 -19.55 -11.64 -11.20
CA ALA A 99 -20.19 -11.55 -12.50
C ALA A 99 -19.47 -12.42 -13.54
N LEU A 100 -18.13 -12.37 -13.55
CA LEU A 100 -17.32 -13.13 -14.49
C LEU A 100 -17.40 -14.64 -14.20
N LEU A 101 -17.34 -15.05 -12.93
CA LEU A 101 -17.54 -16.44 -12.51
C LEU A 101 -18.95 -16.96 -12.84
N LYS A 102 -19.98 -16.13 -12.70
CA LYS A 102 -21.36 -16.48 -13.04
C LYS A 102 -21.53 -16.67 -14.55
N SER A 103 -20.89 -15.82 -15.35
CA SER A 103 -20.91 -15.96 -16.82
C SER A 103 -20.18 -17.23 -17.28
N ALA A 104 -18.99 -17.48 -16.72
CA ALA A 104 -18.19 -18.67 -17.01
C ALA A 104 -18.91 -19.96 -16.58
N SER A 105 -19.51 -19.98 -15.39
CA SER A 105 -20.26 -21.15 -14.91
C SER A 105 -21.55 -21.40 -15.71
N ALA A 106 -22.23 -20.37 -16.20
CA ALA A 106 -23.38 -20.53 -17.09
C ALA A 106 -22.97 -21.13 -18.45
N GLN A 107 -21.83 -20.70 -19.00
CA GLN A 107 -21.26 -21.26 -20.23
C GLN A 107 -20.81 -22.71 -20.01
N ALA A 108 -20.24 -22.98 -18.84
CA ALA A 108 -19.81 -24.30 -18.43
C ALA A 108 -20.94 -25.32 -18.36
N TYR A 109 -21.99 -24.94 -17.65
CA TYR A 109 -23.17 -25.76 -17.45
C TYR A 109 -23.81 -26.15 -18.78
N LYS A 110 -23.91 -25.20 -19.73
CA LYS A 110 -24.42 -25.44 -21.09
C LYS A 110 -23.57 -26.43 -21.88
N ALA A 111 -22.25 -26.39 -21.74
CA ALA A 111 -21.36 -27.33 -22.42
C ALA A 111 -21.45 -28.74 -21.82
N THR A 112 -21.52 -28.86 -20.49
CA THR A 112 -21.62 -30.15 -19.77
C THR A 112 -22.93 -30.88 -20.01
N GLN A 113 -24.05 -30.16 -20.15
CA GLN A 113 -25.33 -30.78 -20.53
C GLN A 113 -25.27 -31.46 -21.91
N LYS A 114 -24.45 -30.94 -22.83
CA LYS A 114 -24.32 -31.45 -24.20
C LYS A 114 -23.29 -32.58 -24.33
N ALA A 115 -22.50 -32.87 -23.29
CA ALA A 115 -21.43 -33.86 -23.33
C ALA A 115 -21.89 -35.26 -22.87
N PRO A 116 -21.42 -36.36 -23.50
CA PRO A 116 -21.70 -37.74 -23.09
C PRO A 116 -21.01 -38.12 -21.77
N ASP A 117 -21.49 -39.17 -21.09
CA ASP A 117 -21.11 -39.50 -19.69
C ASP A 117 -19.62 -39.81 -19.47
N VAL A 118 -18.97 -40.48 -20.42
CA VAL A 118 -17.51 -40.75 -20.37
C VAL A 118 -16.69 -39.46 -20.52
N ALA A 119 -17.22 -38.46 -21.24
CA ALA A 119 -16.58 -37.15 -21.37
C ALA A 119 -16.81 -36.26 -20.14
N ARG A 120 -17.86 -36.51 -19.33
CA ARG A 120 -18.16 -35.74 -18.12
C ARG A 120 -17.13 -35.96 -16.99
N SER A 121 -16.54 -37.15 -16.88
CA SER A 121 -15.50 -37.43 -15.87
C SER A 121 -14.18 -36.71 -16.18
N LEU A 122 -13.72 -36.75 -17.44
CA LEU A 122 -12.58 -35.97 -17.95
C LEU A 122 -12.86 -34.47 -17.93
N ALA A 123 -14.12 -34.05 -18.13
CA ALA A 123 -14.51 -32.65 -18.05
C ALA A 123 -14.23 -32.06 -16.67
N GLY A 124 -14.30 -32.81 -15.57
CA GLY A 124 -14.05 -32.27 -14.22
C GLY A 124 -12.64 -31.75 -13.99
N GLU A 125 -11.63 -32.35 -14.63
CA GLU A 125 -10.23 -31.89 -14.58
C GLU A 125 -9.99 -30.70 -15.52
N VAL A 126 -10.52 -30.78 -16.73
CA VAL A 126 -10.49 -29.67 -17.70
C VAL A 126 -11.24 -28.45 -17.15
N TRP A 127 -12.32 -28.66 -16.40
CA TRP A 127 -13.07 -27.61 -15.71
C TRP A 127 -12.26 -26.95 -14.60
N ARG A 128 -11.54 -27.72 -13.77
CA ARG A 128 -10.68 -27.15 -12.73
C ARG A 128 -9.52 -26.36 -13.34
N ALA A 129 -8.88 -26.89 -14.38
CA ALA A 129 -7.82 -26.20 -15.11
C ALA A 129 -8.36 -24.92 -15.78
N GLY A 130 -9.53 -24.99 -16.42
CA GLY A 130 -10.20 -23.85 -17.04
C GLY A 130 -10.67 -22.80 -16.03
N ALA A 131 -11.14 -23.21 -14.85
CA ALA A 131 -11.51 -22.30 -13.77
C ALA A 131 -10.30 -21.56 -13.20
N MET A 132 -9.16 -22.24 -13.01
CA MET A 132 -7.89 -21.61 -12.63
C MET A 132 -7.38 -20.65 -13.70
N ALA A 133 -7.42 -21.04 -14.97
CA ALA A 133 -7.06 -20.16 -16.08
C ALA A 133 -7.97 -18.92 -16.17
N THR A 134 -9.28 -19.11 -15.94
CA THR A 134 -10.25 -18.00 -15.90
C THR A 134 -9.96 -17.08 -14.72
N ALA A 135 -9.76 -17.63 -13.51
CA ALA A 135 -9.43 -16.85 -12.31
C ALA A 135 -8.12 -16.06 -12.48
N SER A 136 -7.09 -16.66 -13.09
CA SER A 136 -5.85 -15.98 -13.45
C SER A 136 -6.08 -14.86 -14.47
N GLY A 137 -6.92 -15.11 -15.49
CA GLY A 137 -7.33 -14.10 -16.48
C GLY A 137 -8.08 -12.92 -15.84
N VAL A 138 -9.04 -13.21 -14.96
CA VAL A 138 -9.78 -12.20 -14.19
C VAL A 138 -8.83 -11.36 -13.33
N ALA A 139 -7.90 -12.01 -12.61
CA ALA A 139 -6.93 -11.33 -11.76
C ALA A 139 -6.04 -10.39 -12.58
N LYS A 140 -5.56 -10.84 -13.74
CA LYS A 140 -4.79 -10.01 -14.68
C LYS A 140 -5.61 -8.83 -15.22
N GLU A 141 -6.87 -9.05 -15.60
CA GLU A 141 -7.72 -7.97 -16.12
C GLU A 141 -8.05 -6.91 -15.06
N VAL A 142 -8.34 -7.34 -13.83
CA VAL A 142 -8.52 -6.43 -12.68
C VAL A 142 -7.23 -5.65 -12.42
N TYR A 143 -6.08 -6.32 -12.44
CA TYR A 143 -4.78 -5.67 -12.24
C TYR A 143 -4.54 -4.57 -13.27
N VAL A 144 -4.65 -4.89 -14.57
CA VAL A 144 -4.48 -3.94 -15.69
C VAL A 144 -5.43 -2.74 -15.56
N ARG A 145 -6.65 -2.95 -15.06
CA ARG A 145 -7.64 -1.87 -14.93
C ARG A 145 -7.42 -1.00 -13.69
N CYS A 146 -6.92 -1.57 -12.60
CA CYS A 146 -6.61 -0.84 -11.37
C CYS A 146 -5.29 -0.06 -11.48
N GLU A 147 -4.33 -0.60 -12.24
CA GLU A 147 -2.98 -0.08 -12.41
C GLU A 147 -2.92 1.43 -12.75
N PRO A 148 -3.58 1.94 -13.82
CA PRO A 148 -3.48 3.36 -14.18
C PRO A 148 -4.13 4.28 -13.14
N ALA A 149 -5.15 3.82 -12.42
CA ALA A 149 -5.77 4.58 -11.34
C ALA A 149 -4.82 4.66 -10.13
N ALA A 150 -4.23 3.54 -9.75
CA ALA A 150 -3.25 3.47 -8.66
C ALA A 150 -2.03 4.36 -8.97
N GLU A 151 -1.51 4.30 -10.20
CA GLU A 151 -0.39 5.10 -10.66
C GLU A 151 -0.67 6.61 -10.56
N ARG A 152 -1.85 7.07 -11.03
CA ARG A 152 -2.24 8.49 -10.92
C ARG A 152 -2.30 8.97 -9.47
N TYR A 153 -2.88 8.18 -8.57
CA TYR A 153 -2.94 8.54 -7.15
C TYR A 153 -1.55 8.55 -6.50
N ALA A 154 -0.71 7.56 -6.83
CA ALA A 154 0.66 7.49 -6.33
C ALA A 154 1.49 8.71 -6.77
N ILE A 155 1.43 9.08 -8.05
CA ILE A 155 2.11 10.28 -8.59
C ILE A 155 1.59 11.55 -7.92
N ALA A 156 0.27 11.71 -7.78
CA ALA A 156 -0.32 12.89 -7.14
C ALA A 156 0.11 13.01 -5.67
N ALA A 157 0.10 11.89 -4.93
CA ALA A 157 0.57 11.84 -3.55
C ALA A 157 2.06 12.20 -3.47
N TRP A 158 2.90 11.60 -4.31
CA TRP A 158 4.33 11.87 -4.37
C TRP A 158 4.64 13.35 -4.66
N ARG A 159 3.94 13.95 -5.62
CA ARG A 159 4.08 15.39 -5.93
C ARG A 159 3.66 16.28 -4.76
N SER A 160 2.58 15.94 -4.07
CA SER A 160 2.13 16.67 -2.89
C SER A 160 3.17 16.62 -1.77
N LEU A 161 3.72 15.43 -1.52
CA LEU A 161 4.73 15.20 -0.49
C LEU A 161 6.03 15.95 -0.78
N ASN A 162 6.46 16.02 -2.05
CA ASN A 162 7.63 16.81 -2.47
C ASN A 162 7.49 18.33 -2.29
N ARG A 163 6.29 18.86 -1.99
CA ARG A 163 6.12 20.27 -1.62
C ARG A 163 6.53 20.56 -0.17
N LEU A 164 6.73 19.52 0.66
CA LEU A 164 7.16 19.68 2.05
C LEU A 164 8.67 19.93 2.11
N PRO A 165 9.15 20.90 2.91
CA PRO A 165 10.52 21.40 2.87
C PRO A 165 11.61 20.36 3.19
N LEU A 166 11.27 19.31 3.95
CA LEU A 166 12.21 18.23 4.31
C LEU A 166 12.02 16.95 3.50
N PHE A 167 10.90 16.83 2.79
CA PHE A 167 10.55 15.58 2.12
C PHE A 167 11.50 15.23 0.97
N PRO A 168 11.99 16.16 0.11
CA PRO A 168 12.89 15.81 -0.99
C PRO A 168 14.17 15.07 -0.56
N GLN A 169 14.76 15.44 0.58
CA GLN A 169 15.97 14.77 1.10
C GLN A 169 15.64 13.36 1.62
N VAL A 170 14.53 13.22 2.34
CA VAL A 170 14.04 11.93 2.84
C VAL A 170 13.61 11.02 1.68
N ALA A 171 12.96 11.59 0.67
CA ALA A 171 12.49 10.91 -0.52
C ALA A 171 13.65 10.25 -1.27
N LEU A 172 14.81 10.92 -1.37
CA LEU A 172 15.98 10.36 -2.04
C LEU A 172 16.42 9.06 -1.33
N VAL A 173 16.53 9.05 -0.01
CA VAL A 173 16.88 7.84 0.75
C VAL A 173 15.80 6.75 0.62
N LEU A 174 14.53 7.14 0.67
CA LEU A 174 13.40 6.22 0.54
C LEU A 174 13.30 5.59 -0.85
N VAL A 175 13.61 6.32 -1.91
CA VAL A 175 13.58 5.80 -3.29
C VAL A 175 14.63 4.71 -3.47
N HIS A 176 15.86 4.94 -3.02
CA HIS A 176 16.93 3.95 -3.14
C HIS A 176 16.65 2.70 -2.31
N THR A 177 16.16 2.87 -1.08
CA THR A 177 15.79 1.73 -0.23
C THR A 177 14.61 0.96 -0.80
N ALA A 178 13.57 1.65 -1.30
CA ALA A 178 12.43 1.00 -1.95
C ALA A 178 12.86 0.21 -3.20
N ALA A 179 13.73 0.77 -4.05
CA ALA A 179 14.24 0.09 -5.23
C ALA A 179 15.05 -1.17 -4.86
N TYR A 180 15.91 -1.09 -3.84
CA TYR A 180 16.66 -2.25 -3.34
C TYR A 180 15.73 -3.37 -2.84
N TRP A 181 14.73 -3.03 -2.03
CA TRP A 181 13.78 -4.02 -1.50
C TRP A 181 12.89 -4.61 -2.58
N ALA A 182 12.46 -3.81 -3.55
CA ALA A 182 11.70 -4.29 -4.70
C ALA A 182 12.53 -5.26 -5.56
N ALA A 183 13.80 -4.96 -5.82
CA ALA A 183 14.69 -5.82 -6.58
C ALA A 183 14.91 -7.16 -5.85
N LYS A 184 15.11 -7.11 -4.54
CA LYS A 184 15.24 -8.30 -3.71
C LYS A 184 13.98 -9.16 -3.73
N TYR A 185 12.80 -8.56 -3.58
CA TYR A 185 11.53 -9.27 -3.68
C TYR A 185 11.37 -9.95 -5.05
N ASN A 186 11.61 -9.24 -6.15
CA ASN A 186 11.50 -9.79 -7.50
C ASN A 186 12.45 -10.98 -7.70
N SER A 187 13.68 -10.90 -7.18
CA SER A 187 14.65 -11.99 -7.22
C SER A 187 14.15 -13.23 -6.48
N GLU A 188 13.59 -13.07 -5.28
CA GLU A 188 13.07 -14.19 -4.47
C GLU A 188 11.85 -14.84 -5.14
N VAL A 189 10.93 -14.03 -5.69
CA VAL A 189 9.77 -14.53 -6.43
C VAL A 189 10.20 -15.29 -7.68
N GLY A 190 11.14 -14.74 -8.47
CA GLY A 190 11.67 -15.40 -9.65
C GLY A 190 12.34 -16.74 -9.32
N THR A 191 13.20 -16.75 -8.30
CA THR A 191 13.88 -17.97 -7.85
C THR A 191 12.88 -19.02 -7.33
N ALA A 192 11.84 -18.61 -6.62
CA ALA A 192 10.79 -19.51 -6.15
C ALA A 192 9.96 -20.08 -7.31
N ALA A 193 9.67 -19.28 -8.33
CA ALA A 193 8.98 -19.74 -9.54
C ALA A 193 9.83 -20.76 -10.32
N GLU A 194 11.14 -20.49 -10.52
CA GLU A 194 12.08 -21.41 -11.16
C GLU A 194 12.19 -22.76 -10.43
N ARG A 195 12.03 -22.76 -9.11
CA ARG A 195 12.00 -23.97 -8.27
C ARG A 195 10.66 -24.71 -8.29
N GLY A 196 9.67 -24.21 -9.05
CA GLY A 196 8.36 -24.85 -9.20
C GLY A 196 7.41 -24.64 -8.02
N TYR A 197 7.63 -23.63 -7.16
CA TYR A 197 6.67 -23.30 -6.11
C TYR A 197 5.43 -22.66 -6.75
N ALA A 198 4.31 -23.41 -6.77
CA ALA A 198 3.06 -22.96 -7.38
C ALA A 198 2.56 -21.60 -6.88
N VAL A 199 2.84 -21.22 -5.63
CA VAL A 199 2.45 -19.93 -5.05
C VAL A 199 3.22 -18.76 -5.70
N ALA A 200 4.44 -18.98 -6.16
CA ALA A 200 5.29 -17.93 -6.73
C ALA A 200 4.77 -17.42 -8.07
N GLU A 201 4.11 -18.26 -8.87
CA GLU A 201 3.51 -17.86 -10.16
C GLU A 201 2.37 -16.84 -10.01
N TYR A 202 1.79 -16.73 -8.81
CA TYR A 202 0.72 -15.77 -8.51
C TYR A 202 1.22 -14.50 -7.84
N LEU A 203 2.50 -14.42 -7.47
CA LEU A 203 3.10 -13.24 -6.84
C LEU A 203 3.51 -12.22 -7.91
N PRO A 204 2.96 -11.00 -7.89
CA PRO A 204 3.26 -10.00 -8.91
C PRO A 204 4.64 -9.39 -8.71
N THR A 205 5.47 -9.38 -9.74
CA THR A 205 6.74 -8.66 -9.74
C THR A 205 6.53 -7.14 -9.75
N VAL A 206 7.35 -6.41 -9.02
CA VAL A 206 7.35 -4.94 -9.01
C VAL A 206 8.03 -4.42 -10.27
N PRO A 207 7.40 -3.58 -11.10
CA PRO A 207 7.98 -3.07 -12.35
C PRO A 207 8.92 -1.87 -12.08
N ILE A 208 10.12 -2.14 -11.55
CA ILE A 208 11.06 -1.12 -11.07
C ILE A 208 11.53 -0.21 -12.22
N GLU A 209 11.78 -0.77 -13.39
CA GLU A 209 12.26 -0.05 -14.58
C GLU A 209 11.19 0.90 -15.10
N ARG A 210 9.93 0.45 -15.12
CA ARG A 210 8.81 1.28 -15.56
C ARG A 210 8.58 2.45 -14.61
N ILE A 211 8.69 2.19 -13.30
CA ILE A 211 8.60 3.24 -12.27
C ILE A 211 9.76 4.24 -12.42
N ALA A 212 10.99 3.77 -12.63
CA ALA A 212 12.16 4.63 -12.83
C ALA A 212 12.00 5.55 -14.05
N ASN A 213 11.47 5.03 -15.16
CA ASN A 213 11.25 5.80 -16.38
C ASN A 213 10.23 6.94 -16.20
N VAL A 214 9.14 6.72 -15.45
CA VAL A 214 8.15 7.77 -15.13
C VAL A 214 8.80 8.96 -14.40
N PHE A 215 9.79 8.69 -13.54
CA PHE A 215 10.53 9.76 -12.86
C PHE A 215 11.54 10.48 -13.75
N LEU A 216 12.12 9.79 -14.74
CA LEU A 216 13.07 10.37 -15.68
C LEU A 216 12.37 11.23 -16.75
N GLU A 217 11.20 10.82 -17.25
CA GLU A 217 10.43 11.59 -18.24
C GLU A 217 9.99 12.98 -17.73
N ASP A 218 9.65 13.11 -16.45
CA ASP A 218 9.33 14.39 -15.81
C ASP A 218 10.56 15.32 -15.68
N SER A 219 11.78 14.77 -15.73
CA SER A 219 13.04 15.54 -15.67
C SER A 219 13.51 16.07 -17.03
N GLU A 220 13.01 15.51 -18.13
CA GLU A 220 13.32 15.96 -19.50
C GLU A 220 12.35 17.04 -20.01
N LYS A 221 11.09 17.04 -19.54
CA LYS A 221 10.09 18.07 -19.89
C LYS A 221 10.49 19.54 -19.60
N PRO A 222 11.22 19.91 -18.54
CA PRO A 222 11.61 21.30 -18.34
C PRO A 222 12.77 21.77 -19.24
N ARG A 223 13.41 20.88 -20.01
CA ARG A 223 14.54 21.27 -20.88
C ARG A 223 14.09 21.61 -22.31
N GLY A 224 13.14 20.86 -22.87
CA GLY A 224 12.62 21.11 -24.23
C GLY A 224 11.83 22.41 -24.38
N GLU A 225 11.06 22.79 -23.34
CA GLU A 225 10.27 24.03 -23.35
C GLU A 225 11.15 25.28 -23.14
N ARG A 226 12.30 25.16 -22.46
CA ARG A 226 13.26 26.27 -22.32
C ARG A 226 14.06 26.52 -23.59
N THR A 227 14.42 25.46 -24.34
CA THR A 227 15.11 25.60 -25.62
C THR A 227 14.19 26.13 -26.72
N ALA A 228 12.92 25.71 -26.76
CA ALA A 228 11.95 26.23 -27.73
C ALA A 228 11.64 27.72 -27.50
N LYS A 229 11.55 28.16 -26.24
CA LYS A 229 11.29 29.56 -25.88
C LYS A 229 12.52 30.48 -26.04
N ALA A 230 13.74 29.93 -26.00
CA ALA A 230 14.97 30.67 -26.26
C ALA A 230 15.25 30.86 -27.76
N VAL A 231 14.86 29.88 -28.60
CA VAL A 231 15.00 30.00 -30.07
C VAL A 231 13.93 30.93 -30.65
N ALA A 232 12.69 30.87 -30.15
CA ALA A 232 11.61 31.77 -30.60
C ALA A 232 11.74 33.24 -30.11
N ALA A 233 12.68 33.53 -29.20
CA ALA A 233 12.99 34.90 -28.75
C ALA A 233 14.24 35.47 -29.45
N ALA A 234 14.84 34.71 -30.38
CA ALA A 234 16.02 35.09 -31.15
C ALA A 234 15.74 35.24 -32.66
N GLU A 235 14.48 35.08 -33.09
CA GLU A 235 13.97 35.47 -34.42
C GLU A 235 13.21 36.80 -34.37
#